data_AF-A0A976CAU0-F1
#
_entry.id   AF-A0A976CAU0-F1
#
_cell.length_a   1.000
_cell.length_b   1.000
_cell.length_c   1.000
_cell.angle_alpha   90.00
_cell.angle_beta   90.00
_cell.angle_gamma   90.00
#
_symmetry.space_group_name_H-M   'P 1'
#
loop_
_entity.id
_entity.type
_entity.pdbx_description
1 polymer ?
#
loop_
_entity_poly.entity_id
_entity_poly.type
_entity_poly.pdbx_seq_one_letter_code
_entity_poly.pdbx_strand_id
1 'polypeptide(L)'
;TIPANVWTHVAVVVNAGISTTLYINGVNVGTSTAPAQTVINNNTGILAFGTQDIGGCDCNNHAGNIDELQIWNTARTEAQIRESMHLILSGAEAGLVGYYQFNEASGNVIDAISANNGTLENGATRIASEVAQE
;
A
#
# COMPACT_ATOMS: atom_id res chain seq x y z
N THR A 1 -18.46 -0.73 -2.65
CA THR A 1 -17.93 -2.08 -2.93
C THR A 1 -16.79 -1.95 -3.91
N ILE A 2 -15.76 -2.79 -3.81
CA ILE A 2 -14.65 -2.81 -4.78
C ILE A 2 -15.04 -3.78 -5.90
N PRO A 3 -15.12 -3.32 -7.16
CA PRO A 3 -15.44 -4.21 -8.28
C PRO A 3 -14.31 -5.22 -8.51
N ALA A 4 -14.67 -6.47 -8.81
CA ALA A 4 -13.70 -7.48 -9.20
C ALA A 4 -13.10 -7.16 -10.57
N ASN A 5 -11.82 -7.50 -10.77
CA ASN A 5 -11.09 -7.35 -12.03
C ASN A 5 -10.98 -5.90 -12.55
N VAL A 6 -10.96 -4.92 -11.63
CA VAL A 6 -10.78 -3.51 -11.97
C VAL A 6 -9.77 -2.89 -11.01
N TRP A 7 -8.77 -2.21 -11.56
CA TRP A 7 -7.81 -1.44 -10.77
C TRP A 7 -8.54 -0.43 -9.88
N THR A 8 -8.23 -0.49 -8.59
CA THR A 8 -8.84 0.36 -7.57
C THR A 8 -7.75 0.89 -6.68
N HIS A 9 -7.64 2.21 -6.58
CA HIS A 9 -6.72 2.82 -5.62
C HIS A 9 -7.33 2.73 -4.21
N VAL A 10 -6.56 2.20 -3.26
CA VAL A 10 -6.98 2.08 -1.86
C VAL A 10 -5.95 2.78 -0.97
N ALA A 11 -6.40 3.67 -0.11
CA ALA A 11 -5.55 4.29 0.90
C ALA A 11 -6.17 4.19 2.29
N VAL A 12 -5.35 3.76 3.26
CA VAL A 12 -5.69 3.77 4.68
C VAL A 12 -4.86 4.85 5.35
N VAL A 13 -5.52 5.86 5.90
CA VAL A 13 -4.87 6.98 6.59
C VAL A 13 -5.12 6.85 8.08
N VAL A 14 -4.06 6.63 8.83
CA VAL A 14 -4.07 6.66 10.30
C VAL A 14 -3.57 8.04 10.74
N ASN A 15 -4.46 8.85 11.28
CA ASN A 15 -4.12 10.07 12.01
C ASN A 15 -3.99 9.70 13.49
N ALA A 16 -2.75 9.57 13.94
CA ALA A 16 -2.44 8.97 15.23
C ALA A 16 -3.14 9.68 16.39
N GLY A 17 -3.83 8.93 17.24
CA GLY A 17 -4.61 9.52 18.35
C GLY A 17 -5.98 10.09 17.94
N ILE A 18 -6.28 10.20 16.64
CA ILE A 18 -7.43 10.96 16.13
C ILE A 18 -8.41 10.07 15.36
N SER A 19 -7.97 9.43 14.27
CA SER A 19 -8.87 8.71 13.37
C SER A 19 -8.15 7.76 12.44
N THR A 20 -8.84 6.72 11.99
CA THR A 20 -8.44 5.93 10.81
C THR A 20 -9.49 6.11 9.73
N THR A 21 -9.05 6.48 8.52
CA THR A 21 -9.93 6.73 7.36
C THR A 21 -9.54 5.85 6.20
N LEU A 22 -10.54 5.22 5.56
CA LEU A 22 -10.38 4.46 4.33
C LEU A 22 -10.83 5.30 3.14
N TYR A 23 -10.00 5.35 2.11
CA TYR A 23 -10.30 5.96 0.81
C TYR A 23 -10.29 4.90 -0.29
N ILE A 24 -11.27 4.98 -1.19
CA ILE A 24 -11.36 4.15 -2.40
C ILE A 24 -11.46 5.11 -3.59
N ASN A 25 -10.55 4.98 -4.56
CA ASN A 25 -10.43 5.89 -5.71
C ASN A 25 -10.43 7.36 -5.29
N GLY A 26 -9.72 7.66 -4.20
CA GLY A 26 -9.58 9.01 -3.66
C GLY A 26 -10.80 9.56 -2.92
N VAL A 27 -11.88 8.78 -2.75
CA VAL A 27 -13.09 9.18 -2.02
C VAL A 27 -13.11 8.54 -0.65
N ASN A 28 -13.40 9.32 0.41
CA ASN A 28 -13.59 8.78 1.76
C ASN A 28 -14.82 7.86 1.80
N VAL A 29 -14.62 6.60 2.20
CA VAL A 29 -15.69 5.60 2.34
C VAL A 29 -16.01 5.24 3.79
N GLY A 30 -15.31 5.84 4.74
CA GLY A 30 -15.53 5.63 6.16
C GLY A 30 -14.37 6.13 7.01
N THR A 31 -14.72 6.70 8.17
CA THR A 31 -13.77 7.14 9.19
C THR A 31 -14.18 6.54 10.54
N SER A 32 -13.22 5.91 11.23
CA SER A 32 -13.36 5.46 12.61
C SER A 32 -12.62 6.39 13.57
N THR A 33 -13.25 6.72 14.69
CA THR A 33 -12.73 7.62 15.73
C THR A 33 -12.71 6.99 17.14
N ALA A 34 -13.16 5.74 17.31
CA ALA A 34 -13.27 5.08 18.61
C ALA A 34 -13.06 3.55 18.54
N PRO A 35 -12.54 2.90 19.62
CA PRO A 35 -11.85 3.50 20.77
C PRO A 35 -10.37 3.79 20.42
N ALA A 36 -9.68 4.52 21.29
CA ALA A 36 -8.36 5.16 21.10
C ALA A 36 -7.13 4.26 20.74
N GLN A 37 -7.32 3.07 20.16
CA GLN A 37 -6.25 2.40 19.41
C GLN A 37 -6.19 2.97 17.99
N THR A 38 -5.92 4.26 17.91
CA THR A 38 -5.60 4.99 16.68
C THR A 38 -4.09 5.06 16.49
N VAL A 39 -3.34 4.10 17.02
CA VAL A 39 -1.88 4.00 16.90
C VAL A 39 -1.54 2.62 16.33
N ILE A 40 -0.67 2.61 15.33
CA ILE A 40 -0.08 1.38 14.79
C ILE A 40 0.89 0.86 15.86
N ASN A 41 0.65 -0.34 16.36
CA ASN A 41 1.54 -0.96 17.33
C ASN A 41 2.88 -1.31 16.66
N ASN A 42 3.97 -0.85 17.26
CA ASN A 42 5.30 -1.27 16.81
C ASN A 42 5.49 -2.75 17.11
N ASN A 43 6.06 -3.46 16.14
CA ASN A 43 6.48 -4.84 16.28
C ASN A 43 7.74 -5.06 15.43
N THR A 44 8.37 -6.21 15.59
CA THR A 44 9.55 -6.62 14.82
C THR A 44 9.23 -7.69 13.78
N GLY A 45 7.93 -7.87 13.48
CA GLY A 45 7.46 -8.80 12.46
C GLY A 45 7.78 -8.31 11.05
N ILE A 46 7.73 -9.23 10.10
CA ILE A 46 7.90 -8.90 8.69
C ILE A 46 6.67 -8.12 8.23
N LEU A 47 6.89 -7.01 7.53
CA LEU A 47 5.82 -6.30 6.85
C LEU A 47 5.44 -7.08 5.58
N ALA A 48 4.25 -7.67 5.58
CA ALA A 48 3.73 -8.45 4.47
C ALA A 48 2.63 -7.70 3.72
N PHE A 49 2.61 -7.86 2.39
CA PHE A 49 1.54 -7.39 1.52
C PHE A 49 0.99 -8.56 0.72
N GLY A 50 -0.33 -8.58 0.50
CA GLY A 50 -1.01 -9.69 -0.18
C GLY A 50 -1.27 -10.92 0.69
N THR A 51 -0.84 -10.92 1.95
CA THR A 51 -1.16 -11.94 2.96
C THR A 51 -1.17 -11.32 4.36
N GLN A 52 -1.74 -12.02 5.34
CA GLN A 52 -1.76 -11.55 6.73
C GLN A 52 -0.40 -11.70 7.42
N ASP A 53 0.33 -12.79 7.14
CA ASP A 53 1.59 -13.10 7.81
C ASP A 53 2.47 -14.01 6.93
N ILE A 54 3.78 -13.89 7.07
CA ILE A 54 4.77 -14.72 6.37
C ILE A 54 5.35 -15.71 7.38
N GLY A 55 5.00 -17.00 7.22
CA GLY A 55 5.39 -18.07 8.15
C GLY A 55 4.36 -18.36 9.25
N GLY A 56 3.24 -17.62 9.27
CA GLY A 56 2.06 -17.89 10.09
C GLY A 56 1.07 -18.85 9.40
N CYS A 57 -0.24 -18.62 9.60
CA CYS A 57 -1.26 -19.33 8.81
C CYS A 57 -1.15 -18.92 7.33
N ASP A 58 -1.37 -19.86 6.42
CA ASP A 58 -1.64 -19.54 5.02
C ASP A 58 -3.11 -19.11 4.87
N CYS A 59 -3.45 -17.94 5.40
CA CYS A 59 -4.83 -17.47 5.49
C CYS A 59 -4.94 -15.96 5.20
N ASN A 60 -6.14 -15.53 4.77
CA ASN A 60 -6.43 -14.14 4.38
C ASN A 60 -5.55 -13.61 3.23
N ASN A 61 -5.20 -14.49 2.28
CA ASN A 61 -4.45 -14.11 1.09
C ASN A 61 -5.28 -13.25 0.14
N HIS A 62 -4.65 -12.23 -0.43
CA HIS A 62 -5.23 -11.42 -1.48
C HIS A 62 -5.11 -12.14 -2.83
N ALA A 63 -6.26 -12.43 -3.45
CA ALA A 63 -6.32 -12.99 -4.79
C ALA A 63 -6.47 -11.87 -5.84
N GLY A 64 -5.37 -11.20 -6.16
CA GLY A 64 -5.36 -10.09 -7.11
C GLY A 64 -3.96 -9.51 -7.32
N ASN A 65 -3.91 -8.42 -8.10
CA ASN A 65 -2.66 -7.72 -8.42
C ASN A 65 -2.52 -6.49 -7.51
N ILE A 66 -1.28 -6.19 -7.13
CA ILE A 66 -0.91 -4.98 -6.39
C ILE A 66 0.12 -4.25 -7.25
N ASP A 67 0.01 -2.94 -7.29
CA ASP A 67 0.96 -2.06 -7.96
C ASP A 67 1.09 -0.75 -7.18
N GLU A 68 2.16 0.00 -7.40
CA GLU A 68 2.38 1.35 -6.88
C GLU A 68 2.19 1.46 -5.35
N LEU A 69 2.75 0.52 -4.59
CA LEU A 69 2.61 0.49 -3.14
C LEU A 69 3.42 1.61 -2.49
N GLN A 70 2.73 2.47 -1.74
CA GLN A 70 3.32 3.64 -1.09
C GLN A 70 3.08 3.60 0.43
N ILE A 71 4.12 3.91 1.21
CA ILE A 71 4.06 4.02 2.67
C ILE A 71 4.50 5.43 3.06
N TRP A 72 3.64 6.12 3.80
CA TRP A 72 3.87 7.49 4.25
C TRP A 72 3.94 7.55 5.78
N ASN A 73 4.84 8.36 6.33
CA ASN A 73 4.92 8.64 7.77
C ASN A 73 4.09 9.86 8.20
N THR A 74 3.32 10.43 7.27
CA THR A 74 2.38 11.53 7.51
C THR A 74 0.96 11.10 7.13
N ALA A 75 -0.03 11.60 7.87
CA ALA A 75 -1.43 11.41 7.53
C ALA A 75 -1.77 12.25 6.29
N ARG A 76 -1.96 11.60 5.14
CA ARG A 76 -2.30 12.26 3.87
C ARG A 76 -3.75 12.74 3.88
N THR A 77 -4.01 13.92 3.30
CA THR A 77 -5.37 14.43 3.12
C THR A 77 -6.04 13.83 1.87
N GLU A 78 -7.36 13.92 1.77
CA GLU A 78 -8.10 13.48 0.59
C GLU A 78 -7.59 14.14 -0.70
N ALA A 79 -7.36 15.46 -0.68
CA ALA A 79 -6.84 16.20 -1.82
C ALA A 79 -5.46 15.68 -2.24
N GLN A 80 -4.56 15.51 -1.27
CA GLN A 80 -3.23 14.96 -1.48
C GLN A 80 -3.23 13.54 -2.04
N ILE A 81 -4.20 12.71 -1.68
CA ILE A 81 -4.37 11.36 -2.22
C ILE A 81 -4.84 11.46 -3.68
N ARG A 82 -5.87 12.27 -3.94
CA ARG A 82 -6.44 12.43 -5.28
C ARG A 82 -5.45 13.01 -6.28
N GLU A 83 -4.57 13.90 -5.84
CA GLU A 83 -3.52 14.50 -6.66
C GLU A 83 -2.45 13.48 -7.09
N SER A 84 -2.17 12.46 -6.28
CA SER A 84 -1.05 11.55 -6.51
C SER A 84 -1.43 10.10 -6.84
N MET A 85 -2.69 9.69 -6.66
CA MET A 85 -3.12 8.28 -6.80
C MET A 85 -2.95 7.67 -8.20
N HIS A 86 -2.70 8.50 -9.22
CA HIS A 86 -2.49 8.08 -10.61
C HIS A 86 -1.11 8.48 -11.12
N LEU A 87 -0.22 8.97 -10.26
CA LEU A 87 1.08 9.46 -10.65
C LEU A 87 2.17 8.52 -10.17
N ILE A 88 3.15 8.32 -11.04
CA ILE A 88 4.45 7.78 -10.63
C ILE A 88 5.15 8.85 -9.80
N LEU A 89 5.56 8.49 -8.59
CA LEU A 89 6.24 9.41 -7.68
C LEU A 89 7.74 9.45 -7.98
N SER A 90 8.36 10.57 -7.66
CA SER A 90 9.80 10.77 -7.84
C SER A 90 10.64 10.07 -6.77
N GLY A 91 10.03 9.77 -5.62
CA GLY A 91 10.70 9.27 -4.42
C GLY A 91 11.28 10.37 -3.52
N ALA A 92 11.17 11.64 -3.92
CA ALA A 92 11.64 12.79 -3.16
C ALA A 92 10.53 13.47 -2.31
N GLU A 93 9.33 12.90 -2.30
CA GLU A 93 8.17 13.47 -1.63
C GLU A 93 8.34 13.45 -0.11
N ALA A 94 8.12 14.61 0.52
CA ALA A 94 8.24 14.73 1.97
C ALA A 94 7.28 13.77 2.69
N GLY A 95 7.85 12.90 3.51
CA GLY A 95 7.13 11.93 4.32
C GLY A 95 6.81 10.61 3.62
N LEU A 96 7.19 10.42 2.35
CA LEU A 96 7.22 9.10 1.72
C LEU A 96 8.41 8.32 2.30
N VAL A 97 8.17 7.11 2.79
CA VAL A 97 9.18 6.29 3.50
C VAL A 97 9.34 4.89 2.93
N GLY A 98 8.47 4.48 2.02
CA GLY A 98 8.61 3.26 1.23
C GLY A 98 7.82 3.39 -0.06
N TYR A 99 8.39 2.96 -1.18
CA TYR A 99 7.73 3.02 -2.47
C TYR A 99 8.16 1.84 -3.35
N TYR A 100 7.20 0.98 -3.68
CA TYR A 100 7.43 -0.26 -4.40
C TYR A 100 6.56 -0.26 -5.66
N GLN A 101 7.21 -0.07 -6.81
CA GLN A 101 6.54 0.01 -8.13
C GLN A 101 6.39 -1.36 -8.81
N PHE A 102 7.05 -2.41 -8.29
CA PHE A 102 7.03 -3.76 -8.86
C PHE A 102 7.48 -3.89 -10.34
N ASN A 103 8.09 -2.85 -10.89
CA ASN A 103 8.52 -2.75 -12.29
C ASN A 103 9.84 -3.48 -12.61
N GLU A 104 10.46 -4.15 -11.63
CA GLU A 104 11.70 -4.87 -11.90
C GLU A 104 11.46 -6.11 -12.76
N ALA A 105 12.35 -6.35 -13.73
CA ALA A 105 12.24 -7.51 -14.60
C ALA A 105 12.39 -8.85 -13.86
N SER A 106 13.12 -8.88 -12.74
CA SER A 106 13.37 -10.07 -11.93
C SER A 106 13.93 -9.72 -10.55
N GLY A 107 14.02 -10.72 -9.66
CA GLY A 107 14.66 -10.58 -8.36
C GLY A 107 13.78 -9.92 -7.30
N ASN A 108 14.42 -9.25 -6.34
CA ASN A 108 13.76 -8.59 -5.21
C ASN A 108 12.86 -7.43 -5.70
N VAL A 109 11.85 -7.09 -4.90
CA VAL A 109 11.05 -5.87 -5.09
C VAL A 109 11.84 -4.71 -4.48
N ILE A 110 12.13 -3.68 -5.25
CA ILE A 110 12.98 -2.59 -4.79
C ILE A 110 12.13 -1.53 -4.10
N ASP A 111 12.61 -1.09 -2.93
CA ASP A 111 12.12 0.13 -2.31
C ASP A 111 12.86 1.31 -2.93
N ALA A 112 12.13 2.15 -3.68
CA ALA A 112 12.69 3.31 -4.35
C ALA A 112 13.09 4.46 -3.40
N ILE A 113 12.73 4.38 -2.12
CA ILE A 113 12.99 5.43 -1.12
C ILE A 113 14.19 5.10 -0.25
N SER A 114 14.27 3.85 0.20
CA SER A 114 15.28 3.42 1.15
C SER A 114 15.98 2.15 0.67
N ALA A 115 16.24 1.20 1.57
CA ALA A 115 16.86 -0.09 1.25
C ALA A 115 16.03 -1.26 1.81
N ASN A 116 14.77 -1.02 2.19
CA ASN A 116 13.85 -2.03 2.70
C ASN A 116 13.25 -2.86 1.56
N ASN A 117 14.11 -3.46 0.73
CA ASN A 117 13.71 -4.27 -0.41
C ASN A 117 12.91 -5.49 0.04
N GLY A 118 11.84 -5.81 -0.70
CA GLY A 118 10.99 -6.97 -0.46
C GLY A 118 11.39 -8.20 -1.27
N THR A 119 10.85 -9.35 -0.88
CA THR A 119 10.90 -10.59 -1.65
C THR A 119 9.50 -11.01 -2.07
N LEU A 120 9.40 -11.74 -3.18
CA LEU A 120 8.16 -12.40 -3.57
C LEU A 120 8.11 -13.78 -2.91
N GLU A 121 7.10 -14.00 -2.07
CA GLU A 121 6.94 -15.23 -1.29
C GLU A 121 5.71 -16.02 -1.74
N ASN A 122 5.61 -17.28 -1.33
CA ASN A 122 4.42 -18.13 -1.50
C ASN A 122 3.87 -18.20 -2.94
N GLY A 123 4.75 -18.14 -3.94
CA GLY A 123 4.37 -18.22 -5.35
C GLY A 123 3.82 -16.92 -5.94
N ALA A 124 3.96 -15.79 -5.25
CA ALA A 124 3.73 -14.47 -5.84
C ALA A 124 4.61 -14.28 -7.08
N THR A 125 4.03 -13.77 -8.16
CA THR A 125 4.73 -13.53 -9.43
C THR A 125 4.47 -12.12 -9.92
N ARG A 126 5.42 -11.58 -10.68
CA ARG A 126 5.19 -10.36 -11.46
C ARG A 126 4.48 -10.72 -12.76
N ILE A 127 3.59 -9.84 -13.19
CA ILE A 127 2.98 -9.89 -14.50
C ILE A 127 3.29 -8.58 -15.23
N ALA A 128 3.48 -8.63 -16.55
CA ALA A 128 3.59 -7.41 -17.33
C ALA A 128 2.23 -6.69 -17.32
N SER A 129 2.23 -5.37 -17.16
CA SER A 129 1.00 -4.61 -17.32
C SER A 129 0.49 -4.75 -18.76
N GLU A 130 -0.78 -5.10 -18.91
CA GLU A 130 -1.49 -5.11 -20.19
C GLU A 130 -2.05 -3.72 -20.55
N VAL A 131 -1.97 -2.77 -19.61
CA VAL A 131 -2.39 -1.38 -19.76
C VAL A 131 -1.15 -0.51 -19.89
N ALA A 132 -1.09 0.30 -20.95
CA ALA A 132 -0.02 1.28 -21.11
C ALA A 132 -0.05 2.25 -19.92
N GLN A 133 1.11 2.54 -19.33
CA GLN A 133 1.24 3.62 -18.36
C GLN A 133 0.89 4.94 -19.09
N GLU A 134 -0.19 5.62 -18.67
CA GLU A 134 -0.60 6.92 -19.21
C GLU A 134 0.26 8.07 -18.65
#